data_AF-A0A2T5J1N0-F1
#
_entry.id   AF-A0A2T5J1N0-F1
#
_cell.length_a   1.000
_cell.length_b   1.000
_cell.length_c   1.000
_cell.angle_alpha   90.00
_cell.angle_beta   90.00
_cell.angle_gamma   90.00
#
_symmetry.space_group_name_H-M   'P 1'
#
loop_
_entity.id
_entity.type
_entity.pdbx_description
1 polymer ?
#
loop_
_entity_poly.entity_id
_entity_poly.type
_entity_poly.pdbx_seq_one_letter_code
_entity_poly.pdbx_strand_id
1 'polypeptide(L)'
;MNDIKDLRSTHIALNTDKFPDFRRCAILQAHYQKTALAIARFANPNNIEEFERVVSDYIKSNLEVTQTKDWEWFVDSLRKLDVEDFFEEQKRLKEEVKLKEQQYQQSIKEHLTKKTPSQLLDLGGWYDAETNLIWQRYCLGQEWQNGSVSGQGSQMTWTKAVELTNAKEIKDFGWRLPTEKELASLMLADKAGYKTEQGILFCPKEEGQYATFWTSTTEKNSDNASVVVFYEGKVRKYPKGYGCFVRLVRNGKNRIINE
;
A
#
# COMPACT_ATOMS: atom_id res chain seq x y z
N MET A 1 -3.66 27.43 20.98
CA MET A 1 -2.47 27.22 20.11
C MET A 1 -2.56 25.81 19.50
N ASN A 2 -3.71 25.49 18.88
CA ASN A 2 -4.01 24.15 18.38
C ASN A 2 -4.75 24.17 17.03
N ASP A 3 -4.93 25.34 16.43
CA ASP A 3 -6.03 25.57 15.48
C ASP A 3 -5.56 25.76 14.03
N ILE A 4 -4.24 25.75 13.80
CA ILE A 4 -3.64 25.87 12.46
C ILE A 4 -2.61 24.74 12.32
N LYS A 5 -3.07 23.59 11.79
CA LYS A 5 -2.26 22.37 11.64
C LYS A 5 -2.14 21.92 10.18
N ASP A 6 -3.02 22.42 9.32
CA ASP A 6 -3.08 22.11 7.89
C ASP A 6 -3.76 23.24 7.10
N LEU A 7 -3.63 23.21 5.77
CA LEU A 7 -4.20 24.20 4.85
C LEU A 7 -5.72 24.41 5.02
N ARG A 8 -6.47 23.40 5.48
CA ARG A 8 -7.92 23.47 5.67
C ARG A 8 -8.28 24.25 6.93
N SER A 9 -7.57 24.00 8.03
CA SER A 9 -7.68 24.74 9.28
C SER A 9 -7.28 26.22 9.11
N THR A 10 -6.28 26.50 8.27
CA THR A 10 -5.90 27.87 7.90
C THR A 10 -6.95 28.57 7.03
N HIS A 11 -7.50 27.88 6.02
CA HIS A 11 -8.57 28.43 5.19
C HIS A 11 -9.84 28.77 6.00
N ILE A 12 -10.22 27.91 6.97
CA ILE A 12 -11.34 28.16 7.87
C ILE A 12 -11.05 29.33 8.81
N ALA A 13 -9.84 29.43 9.37
CA ALA A 13 -9.47 30.54 10.26
C ALA A 13 -9.43 31.91 9.55
N LEU A 14 -9.13 31.93 8.24
CA LEU A 14 -9.09 33.15 7.44
C LEU A 14 -10.44 33.57 6.87
N ASN A 15 -11.35 32.62 6.60
CA ASN A 15 -12.64 32.87 5.96
C ASN A 15 -13.86 32.74 6.89
N THR A 16 -13.64 32.48 8.17
CA THR A 16 -14.67 32.64 9.21
C THR A 16 -14.22 33.77 10.15
N ASP A 17 -15.13 34.35 10.93
CA ASP A 17 -14.88 35.45 11.90
C ASP A 17 -13.82 35.15 12.99
N LYS A 18 -13.03 34.08 12.82
CA LYS A 18 -11.91 33.63 13.65
C LYS A 18 -10.55 34.25 13.27
N PHE A 19 -10.56 35.35 12.52
CA PHE A 19 -9.39 36.21 12.29
C PHE A 19 -8.60 36.62 13.57
N PRO A 20 -9.20 36.76 14.78
CA PRO A 20 -8.48 37.14 15.99
C PRO A 20 -7.38 36.16 16.41
N ASP A 21 -7.57 34.86 16.18
CA ASP A 21 -6.62 33.82 16.61
C ASP A 21 -5.43 33.69 15.64
N PHE A 22 -5.65 33.96 14.35
CA PHE A 22 -4.58 34.10 13.35
C PHE A 22 -3.70 35.32 13.65
N ARG A 23 -4.31 36.48 13.97
CA ARG A 23 -3.57 37.66 14.44
C ARG A 23 -2.70 37.31 15.65
N ARG A 24 -3.26 36.62 16.66
CA ARG A 24 -2.51 36.21 17.86
C ARG A 24 -1.30 35.31 17.56
N CYS A 25 -1.43 34.35 16.64
CA CYS A 25 -0.33 33.44 16.29
C CYS A 25 0.77 34.15 15.49
N ALA A 26 0.41 35.05 14.57
CA ALA A 26 1.36 35.87 13.83
C ALA A 26 2.11 36.88 14.74
N ILE A 27 1.47 37.32 15.83
CA ILE A 27 2.03 38.26 16.82
C ILE A 27 3.04 37.58 17.77
N LEU A 28 2.81 36.33 18.18
CA LEU A 28 3.56 35.72 19.29
C LEU A 28 4.77 34.87 18.88
N GLN A 29 4.89 34.45 17.62
CA GLN A 29 5.97 33.57 17.17
C GLN A 29 6.53 33.94 15.78
N ALA A 30 7.60 34.74 15.77
CA ALA A 30 8.25 35.27 14.56
C ALA A 30 8.68 34.19 13.54
N HIS A 31 9.00 32.97 14.00
CA HIS A 31 9.47 31.88 13.13
C HIS A 31 8.37 31.28 12.24
N TYR A 32 7.09 31.47 12.56
CA TYR A 32 5.96 31.02 11.75
C TYR A 32 5.34 32.13 10.90
N GLN A 33 5.80 33.37 11.04
CA GLN A 33 5.18 34.55 10.45
C GLN A 33 5.22 34.56 8.92
N LYS A 34 6.37 34.20 8.33
CA LYS A 34 6.53 34.11 6.86
C LYS A 34 5.66 33.00 6.26
N THR A 35 5.60 31.85 6.92
CA THR A 35 4.76 30.70 6.52
C THR A 35 3.27 31.03 6.64
N ALA A 36 2.84 31.69 7.71
CA ALA A 36 1.45 32.08 7.91
C ALA A 36 0.99 33.11 6.88
N LEU A 37 1.84 34.10 6.55
CA LEU A 37 1.56 35.10 5.51
C LEU A 37 1.51 34.47 4.10
N ALA A 38 2.41 33.53 3.80
CA ALA A 38 2.36 32.79 2.54
C ALA A 38 1.07 31.96 2.41
N ILE A 39 0.66 31.25 3.48
CA ILE A 39 -0.60 30.49 3.48
C ILE A 39 -1.81 31.43 3.38
N ALA A 40 -1.78 32.61 4.02
CA ALA A 40 -2.85 33.59 3.91
C ALA A 40 -2.97 34.19 2.50
N ARG A 41 -1.86 34.39 1.80
CA ARG A 41 -1.85 34.75 0.38
C ARG A 41 -2.45 33.64 -0.48
N PHE A 42 -2.06 32.38 -0.25
CA PHE A 42 -2.67 31.23 -0.92
C PHE A 42 -4.19 31.15 -0.67
N ALA A 43 -4.67 31.47 0.53
CA ALA A 43 -6.10 31.42 0.84
C ALA A 43 -6.92 32.60 0.29
N ASN A 44 -6.28 33.66 -0.23
CA ASN A 44 -6.93 34.84 -0.81
C ASN A 44 -6.31 35.23 -2.17
N PRO A 45 -6.47 34.40 -3.21
CA PRO A 45 -5.86 34.63 -4.52
C PRO A 45 -6.30 35.94 -5.20
N ASN A 46 -7.58 36.31 -5.04
CA ASN A 46 -8.23 37.32 -5.88
C ASN A 46 -8.17 38.75 -5.32
N ASN A 47 -7.59 38.95 -4.12
CA ASN A 47 -7.58 40.25 -3.45
C ASN A 47 -6.19 40.57 -2.89
N ILE A 48 -5.19 40.56 -3.77
CA ILE A 48 -3.78 40.80 -3.42
C ILE A 48 -3.57 42.22 -2.87
N GLU A 49 -4.26 43.22 -3.41
CA GLU A 49 -4.10 44.62 -3.04
C GLU A 49 -4.57 44.88 -1.60
N GLU A 50 -5.73 44.32 -1.21
CA GLU A 50 -6.22 44.41 0.17
C GLU A 50 -5.35 43.60 1.13
N PHE A 51 -4.87 42.42 0.71
CA PHE A 51 -3.94 41.62 1.49
C PHE A 51 -2.63 42.39 1.74
N GLU A 52 -2.04 42.99 0.70
CA GLU A 52 -0.83 43.81 0.80
C GLU A 52 -1.02 45.03 1.69
N ARG A 53 -2.18 45.70 1.61
CA ARG A 53 -2.53 46.82 2.46
C ARG A 53 -2.57 46.42 3.93
N VAL A 54 -3.31 45.37 4.26
CA VAL A 54 -3.46 44.88 5.64
C VAL A 54 -2.11 44.44 6.23
N VAL A 55 -1.28 43.75 5.45
CA VAL A 55 0.05 43.32 5.93
C VAL A 55 1.02 44.50 6.03
N SER A 56 0.97 45.47 5.11
CA SER A 56 1.79 46.69 5.17
C SER A 56 1.45 47.58 6.36
N ASP A 57 0.16 47.77 6.65
CA ASP A 57 -0.31 48.53 7.81
C ASP A 57 0.15 47.86 9.12
N TYR A 58 0.12 46.53 9.18
CA TYR A 58 0.64 45.76 10.31
C TYR A 58 2.16 45.95 10.51
N ILE A 59 2.96 45.86 9.45
CA ILE A 59 4.43 45.98 9.52
C ILE A 59 4.83 47.38 9.98
N LYS A 60 4.21 48.43 9.43
CA LYS A 60 4.44 49.82 9.83
C LYS A 60 4.15 50.05 11.32
N SER A 61 3.20 49.29 11.89
CA SER A 61 2.83 49.42 13.30
C SER A 61 3.72 48.64 14.27
N ASN A 62 4.52 47.66 13.81
CA ASN A 62 5.16 46.67 14.69
C ASN A 62 6.65 46.34 14.40
N LEU A 63 7.29 46.90 13.37
CA LEU A 63 8.70 46.58 13.03
C LEU A 63 9.59 47.83 12.91
N GLU A 64 10.81 47.77 13.46
CA GLU A 64 11.84 48.81 13.29
C GLU A 64 12.36 48.84 11.84
N VAL A 65 12.64 50.05 11.34
CA VAL A 65 12.84 50.46 9.94
C VAL A 65 13.96 49.70 9.18
N THR A 66 14.82 48.97 9.86
CA THR A 66 15.96 48.22 9.29
C THR A 66 15.58 46.93 8.54
N GLN A 67 14.32 46.47 8.62
CA GLN A 67 13.83 45.24 7.96
C GLN A 67 13.11 45.47 6.60
N THR A 68 13.15 46.69 6.08
CA THR A 68 12.41 47.10 4.87
C THR A 68 12.80 46.32 3.60
N LYS A 69 14.07 45.96 3.43
CA LYS A 69 14.53 45.17 2.26
C LYS A 69 14.06 43.71 2.27
N ASP A 70 14.01 43.07 3.43
CA ASP A 70 13.50 41.70 3.57
C ASP A 70 11.99 41.63 3.28
N TRP A 71 11.28 42.72 3.57
CA TRP A 71 9.86 42.86 3.27
C TRP A 71 9.58 43.07 1.79
N GLU A 72 10.31 43.98 1.13
CA GLU A 72 10.20 44.17 -0.33
C GLU A 72 10.45 42.87 -1.08
N TRP A 73 11.50 42.12 -0.70
CA TRP A 73 11.79 40.79 -1.26
C TRP A 73 10.64 39.80 -1.01
N PHE A 74 10.05 39.79 0.19
CA PHE A 74 8.98 38.86 0.53
C PHE A 74 7.67 39.19 -0.22
N VAL A 75 7.29 40.46 -0.34
CA VAL A 75 6.13 40.89 -1.14
C VAL A 75 6.34 40.55 -2.61
N ASP A 76 7.51 40.82 -3.17
CA ASP A 76 7.87 40.45 -4.53
C ASP A 76 7.80 38.92 -4.73
N SER A 77 8.23 38.14 -3.75
CA SER A 77 8.11 36.68 -3.76
C SER A 77 6.64 36.20 -3.70
N LEU A 78 5.77 36.88 -2.94
CA LEU A 78 4.34 36.57 -2.87
C LEU A 78 3.58 36.96 -4.14
N ARG A 79 4.04 37.98 -4.87
CA ARG A 79 3.49 38.38 -6.18
C ARG A 79 3.86 37.39 -7.28
N LYS A 80 5.06 36.82 -7.19
CA LYS A 80 5.57 35.78 -8.09
C LYS A 80 5.00 34.39 -7.80
N LEU A 81 4.30 34.23 -6.68
CA LEU A 81 3.60 33.01 -6.32
C LEU A 81 2.35 32.87 -7.18
N ASP A 82 2.35 31.93 -8.12
CA ASP A 82 1.16 31.58 -8.89
C ASP A 82 0.21 30.73 -8.01
N VAL A 83 -0.82 31.40 -7.48
CA VAL A 83 -1.79 30.77 -6.56
C VAL A 83 -2.79 29.90 -7.32
N GLU A 84 -3.08 30.23 -8.58
CA GLU A 84 -3.97 29.43 -9.43
C GLU A 84 -3.30 28.08 -9.74
N ASP A 85 -2.03 28.11 -10.14
CA ASP A 85 -1.22 26.90 -10.39
C ASP A 85 -1.18 25.98 -9.15
N PHE A 86 -1.07 26.53 -7.93
CA PHE A 86 -1.09 25.72 -6.71
C PHE A 86 -2.41 24.98 -6.49
N PHE A 87 -3.57 25.64 -6.65
CA PHE A 87 -4.86 24.96 -6.46
C PHE A 87 -5.21 24.02 -7.60
N GLU A 88 -4.83 24.36 -8.83
CA GLU A 88 -4.93 23.48 -9.99
C GLU A 88 -4.07 22.23 -9.79
N GLU A 89 -2.85 22.38 -9.28
CA GLU A 89 -1.97 21.25 -8.93
C GLU A 89 -2.60 20.37 -7.85
N GLN A 90 -3.13 20.96 -6.77
CA GLN A 90 -3.80 20.18 -5.73
C GLN A 90 -5.06 19.46 -6.25
N LYS A 91 -5.79 20.07 -7.18
CA LYS A 91 -6.94 19.44 -7.85
C LYS A 91 -6.46 18.28 -8.73
N ARG A 92 -5.43 18.50 -9.55
CA ARG A 92 -4.80 17.48 -10.40
C ARG A 92 -4.34 16.27 -9.59
N LEU A 93 -3.63 16.49 -8.49
CA LEU A 93 -3.15 15.42 -7.61
C LEU A 93 -4.32 14.61 -7.00
N LYS A 94 -5.40 15.28 -6.60
CA LYS A 94 -6.61 14.58 -6.09
C LYS A 94 -7.29 13.75 -7.19
N GLU A 95 -7.38 14.28 -8.39
CA GLU A 95 -7.93 13.56 -9.54
C GLU A 95 -7.05 12.37 -9.94
N GLU A 96 -5.72 12.52 -9.90
CA GLU A 96 -4.76 11.45 -10.15
C GLU A 96 -4.86 10.33 -9.10
N VAL A 97 -4.95 10.67 -7.81
CA VAL A 97 -5.16 9.68 -6.74
C VAL A 97 -6.49 8.95 -6.93
N LYS A 98 -7.56 9.67 -7.29
CA LYS A 98 -8.87 9.06 -7.58
C LYS A 98 -8.79 8.12 -8.77
N LEU A 99 -8.09 8.51 -9.83
CA LEU A 99 -7.91 7.69 -11.03
C LEU A 99 -7.12 6.42 -10.71
N LYS A 100 -6.02 6.53 -9.94
CA LYS A 100 -5.22 5.38 -9.49
C LYS A 100 -6.03 4.41 -8.65
N GLU A 101 -6.86 4.90 -7.72
CA GLU A 101 -7.74 4.02 -6.93
C GLU A 101 -8.80 3.35 -7.83
N GLN A 102 -9.38 4.06 -8.80
CA GLN A 102 -10.33 3.46 -9.76
C GLN A 102 -9.68 2.35 -10.60
N GLN A 103 -8.48 2.59 -11.11
CA GLN A 103 -7.70 1.59 -11.86
C GLN A 103 -7.38 0.37 -11.00
N TYR A 104 -6.97 0.59 -9.75
CA TYR A 104 -6.71 -0.48 -8.79
C TYR A 104 -7.96 -1.34 -8.53
N GLN A 105 -9.09 -0.72 -8.23
CA GLN A 105 -10.36 -1.43 -8.03
C GLN A 105 -10.82 -2.20 -9.27
N GLN A 106 -10.62 -1.64 -10.46
CA GLN A 106 -10.93 -2.31 -11.72
C GLN A 106 -10.05 -3.55 -11.93
N SER A 107 -8.74 -3.46 -11.65
CA SER A 107 -7.82 -4.60 -11.74
C SER A 107 -8.21 -5.75 -10.80
N ILE A 108 -8.65 -5.44 -9.57
CA ILE A 108 -9.14 -6.44 -8.62
C ILE A 108 -10.38 -7.14 -9.18
N LYS A 109 -11.33 -6.37 -9.71
CA LYS A 109 -12.56 -6.88 -10.29
C LYS A 109 -12.28 -7.84 -11.46
N GLU A 110 -11.39 -7.47 -12.36
CA GLU A 110 -10.97 -8.31 -13.50
C GLU A 110 -10.28 -9.60 -13.02
N HIS A 111 -9.36 -9.48 -12.06
CA HIS A 111 -8.67 -10.63 -11.49
C HIS A 111 -9.62 -11.63 -10.83
N LEU A 112 -10.64 -11.12 -10.13
CA LEU A 112 -11.64 -11.89 -9.41
C LEU A 112 -12.84 -12.33 -10.26
N THR A 113 -12.91 -11.90 -11.53
CA THR A 113 -13.96 -12.37 -12.46
C THR A 113 -13.82 -13.87 -12.68
N LYS A 114 -14.96 -14.56 -12.87
CA LYS A 114 -15.01 -16.02 -13.06
C LYS A 114 -14.16 -16.43 -14.26
N LYS A 115 -13.44 -17.54 -14.13
CA LYS A 115 -12.56 -18.09 -15.17
C LYS A 115 -12.77 -19.59 -15.31
N THR A 116 -12.52 -20.15 -16.49
CA THR A 116 -12.44 -21.60 -16.65
C THR A 116 -11.12 -22.12 -16.04
N PRO A 117 -11.03 -23.43 -15.72
CA PRO A 117 -9.76 -24.02 -15.27
C PRO A 117 -8.60 -23.78 -16.24
N SER A 118 -8.84 -23.86 -17.56
CA SER A 118 -7.80 -23.60 -18.57
C SER A 118 -7.29 -22.16 -18.50
N GLN A 119 -8.19 -21.19 -18.43
CA GLN A 119 -7.81 -19.77 -18.31
C GLN A 119 -7.01 -19.50 -17.01
N LEU A 120 -7.32 -20.20 -15.92
CA LEU A 120 -6.52 -20.08 -14.69
C LEU A 120 -5.10 -20.60 -14.90
N LEU A 121 -4.93 -21.74 -15.58
CA LEU A 121 -3.61 -22.30 -15.86
C LEU A 121 -2.74 -21.33 -16.64
N ASP A 122 -3.29 -20.67 -17.66
CA ASP A 122 -2.59 -19.66 -18.47
C ASP A 122 -2.14 -18.46 -17.63
N LEU A 123 -2.93 -18.10 -16.62
CA LEU A 123 -2.67 -16.99 -15.70
C LEU A 123 -1.85 -17.39 -14.45
N GLY A 124 -1.33 -18.63 -14.39
CA GLY A 124 -0.50 -19.08 -13.27
C GLY A 124 -1.30 -19.48 -12.03
N GLY A 125 -2.61 -19.65 -12.15
CA GLY A 125 -3.49 -20.24 -11.16
C GLY A 125 -3.83 -21.70 -11.48
N TRP A 126 -4.17 -22.48 -10.48
CA TRP A 126 -4.72 -23.83 -10.68
C TRP A 126 -5.93 -24.02 -9.77
N TYR A 127 -7.03 -24.51 -10.34
CA TYR A 127 -8.23 -24.84 -9.58
C TYR A 127 -8.17 -26.29 -9.10
N ASP A 128 -8.18 -26.46 -7.79
CA ASP A 128 -8.32 -27.74 -7.13
C ASP A 128 -9.80 -28.01 -6.85
N ALA A 129 -10.39 -28.91 -7.63
CA ALA A 129 -11.80 -29.27 -7.52
C ALA A 129 -12.11 -30.06 -6.23
N GLU A 130 -11.13 -30.76 -5.64
CA GLU A 130 -11.34 -31.54 -4.40
C GLU A 130 -11.56 -30.60 -3.20
N THR A 131 -10.78 -29.52 -3.13
CA THR A 131 -10.83 -28.56 -2.02
C THR A 131 -11.61 -27.28 -2.34
N ASN A 132 -12.00 -27.09 -3.60
CA ASN A 132 -12.61 -25.88 -4.13
C ASN A 132 -11.75 -24.63 -3.89
N LEU A 133 -10.42 -24.79 -4.04
CA LEU A 133 -9.42 -23.74 -3.86
C LEU A 133 -8.75 -23.42 -5.18
N ILE A 134 -8.29 -22.18 -5.31
CA ILE A 134 -7.40 -21.77 -6.40
C ILE A 134 -6.02 -21.53 -5.80
N TRP A 135 -5.03 -22.24 -6.31
CA TRP A 135 -3.63 -22.17 -5.90
C TRP A 135 -2.83 -21.33 -6.89
N GLN A 136 -1.86 -20.56 -6.40
CA GLN A 136 -0.79 -20.09 -7.28
C GLN A 136 0.10 -21.27 -7.67
N ARG A 137 0.39 -21.39 -8.97
CA ARG A 137 1.26 -22.44 -9.51
C ARG A 137 2.72 -22.20 -9.15
N TYR A 138 3.09 -20.96 -8.84
CA TYR A 138 4.42 -20.53 -8.41
C TYR A 138 4.42 -20.08 -6.94
N CYS A 139 5.61 -19.78 -6.41
CA CYS A 139 5.80 -19.35 -5.03
C CYS A 139 6.14 -17.86 -4.94
N LEU A 140 5.96 -17.25 -3.76
CA LEU A 140 6.41 -15.88 -3.56
C LEU A 140 7.92 -15.72 -3.85
N GLY A 141 8.27 -14.62 -4.50
CA GLY A 141 9.61 -14.36 -5.05
C GLY A 141 9.80 -14.84 -6.49
N GLN A 142 8.87 -15.63 -7.02
CA GLN A 142 8.83 -16.02 -8.43
C GLN A 142 7.75 -15.25 -9.18
N GLU A 143 7.85 -15.28 -10.50
CA GLU A 143 6.84 -14.70 -11.39
C GLU A 143 6.32 -15.76 -12.37
N TRP A 144 5.07 -15.58 -12.79
CA TRP A 144 4.48 -16.36 -13.87
C TRP A 144 4.63 -15.61 -15.19
N GLN A 145 5.37 -16.18 -16.13
CA GLN A 145 5.63 -15.60 -17.44
C GLN A 145 5.42 -16.66 -18.54
N ASN A 146 4.50 -16.39 -19.46
CA ASN A 146 4.26 -17.19 -20.68
C ASN A 146 4.10 -18.69 -20.42
N GLY A 147 3.31 -19.08 -19.42
CA GLY A 147 3.08 -20.50 -19.11
C GLY A 147 4.18 -21.17 -18.27
N SER A 148 5.18 -20.40 -17.82
CA SER A 148 6.32 -20.89 -17.05
C SER A 148 6.63 -20.01 -15.84
N VAL A 149 7.40 -20.55 -14.91
CA VAL A 149 7.88 -19.80 -13.75
C VAL A 149 9.25 -19.22 -14.05
N SER A 150 9.42 -17.92 -13.81
CA SER A 150 10.72 -17.23 -13.87
C SER A 150 11.18 -16.81 -12.47
N GLY A 151 12.49 -16.61 -12.31
CA GLY A 151 13.10 -16.22 -11.05
C GLY A 151 13.21 -17.36 -10.02
N GLN A 152 13.81 -17.03 -8.88
CA GLN A 152 13.99 -17.94 -7.75
C GLN A 152 12.99 -17.61 -6.65
N GLY A 153 12.38 -18.65 -6.05
CA GLY A 153 11.53 -18.43 -4.89
C GLY A 153 12.30 -17.76 -3.76
N SER A 154 11.64 -16.92 -2.99
CA SER A 154 12.23 -16.31 -1.81
C SER A 154 11.85 -17.11 -0.57
N GLN A 155 12.86 -17.56 0.16
CA GLN A 155 12.65 -18.04 1.53
C GLN A 155 12.44 -16.83 2.44
N MET A 156 11.51 -16.96 3.38
CA MET A 156 11.21 -15.90 4.33
C MET A 156 10.82 -16.48 5.69
N THR A 157 10.92 -15.65 6.71
CA THR A 157 10.43 -15.98 8.05
C THR A 157 8.91 -16.09 8.05
N TRP A 158 8.36 -16.85 8.99
CA TRP A 158 6.90 -16.97 9.13
C TRP A 158 6.25 -15.61 9.39
N THR A 159 6.88 -14.77 10.23
CA THR A 159 6.39 -13.42 10.50
C THR A 159 6.31 -12.58 9.23
N LYS A 160 7.34 -12.65 8.38
CA LYS A 160 7.33 -11.91 7.10
C LYS A 160 6.29 -12.46 6.12
N ALA A 161 6.10 -13.78 6.09
CA ALA A 161 5.03 -14.41 5.29
C ALA A 161 3.64 -13.90 5.70
N VAL A 162 3.36 -13.81 7.00
CA VAL A 162 2.09 -13.30 7.52
C VAL A 162 1.94 -11.80 7.23
N GLU A 163 3.00 -11.00 7.38
CA GLU A 163 2.98 -9.58 7.06
C GLU A 163 2.68 -9.34 5.57
N LEU A 164 3.42 -10.00 4.67
CA LEU A 164 3.24 -9.87 3.22
C LEU A 164 1.85 -10.33 2.77
N THR A 165 1.37 -11.45 3.31
CA THR A 165 0.02 -11.93 2.97
C THR A 165 -1.10 -11.09 3.57
N ASN A 166 -0.80 -10.21 4.53
CA ASN A 166 -1.75 -9.24 5.06
C ASN A 166 -1.73 -7.89 4.32
N ALA A 167 -0.78 -7.67 3.41
CA ALA A 167 -0.73 -6.47 2.59
C ALA A 167 -1.96 -6.36 1.67
N LYS A 168 -2.40 -5.11 1.39
CA LYS A 168 -3.61 -4.81 0.60
C LYS A 168 -3.55 -5.48 -0.76
N GLU A 169 -2.38 -5.44 -1.39
CA GLU A 169 -2.06 -5.98 -2.72
C GLU A 169 -2.21 -7.50 -2.83
N ILE A 170 -2.15 -8.22 -1.70
CA ILE A 170 -2.38 -9.67 -1.67
C ILE A 170 -3.83 -9.97 -1.26
N LYS A 171 -4.31 -9.33 -0.18
CA LYS A 171 -5.66 -9.57 0.36
C LYS A 171 -6.77 -9.16 -0.58
N ASP A 172 -6.66 -8.00 -1.24
CA ASP A 172 -7.72 -7.49 -2.12
C ASP A 172 -7.89 -8.38 -3.36
N PHE A 173 -6.83 -9.07 -3.77
CA PHE A 173 -6.86 -10.08 -4.84
C PHE A 173 -7.33 -11.47 -4.36
N GLY A 174 -7.70 -11.57 -3.07
CA GLY A 174 -8.26 -12.75 -2.43
C GLY A 174 -7.23 -13.79 -1.99
N TRP A 175 -5.93 -13.50 -2.18
CA TRP A 175 -4.86 -14.41 -1.82
C TRP A 175 -4.60 -14.40 -0.32
N ARG A 176 -4.22 -15.56 0.21
CA ARG A 176 -3.82 -15.74 1.61
C ARG A 176 -2.83 -16.88 1.74
N LEU A 177 -2.21 -16.94 2.91
CA LEU A 177 -1.46 -18.12 3.34
C LEU A 177 -2.44 -19.30 3.55
N PRO A 178 -2.11 -20.52 3.08
CA PRO A 178 -2.94 -21.69 3.30
C PRO A 178 -2.84 -22.15 4.75
N THR A 179 -3.91 -22.75 5.23
CA THR A 179 -3.86 -23.50 6.49
C THR A 179 -3.03 -24.78 6.31
N GLU A 180 -2.57 -25.35 7.42
CA GLU A 180 -1.89 -26.65 7.42
C GLU A 180 -2.67 -27.72 6.66
N LYS A 181 -3.98 -27.84 6.91
CA LYS A 181 -4.83 -28.86 6.25
C LYS A 181 -4.90 -28.66 4.74
N GLU A 182 -5.05 -27.42 4.29
CA GLU A 182 -5.13 -27.10 2.87
C GLU A 182 -3.81 -27.41 2.17
N LEU A 183 -2.68 -26.98 2.74
CA LEU A 183 -1.38 -27.21 2.11
C LEU A 183 -0.98 -28.69 2.16
N ALA A 184 -1.28 -29.38 3.26
CA ALA A 184 -1.04 -30.82 3.40
C ALA A 184 -1.86 -31.65 2.40
N SER A 185 -3.02 -31.17 1.95
CA SER A 185 -3.81 -31.87 0.92
C SER A 185 -3.08 -32.02 -0.42
N LEU A 186 -2.07 -31.18 -0.67
CA LEU A 186 -1.28 -31.20 -1.89
C LEU A 186 -0.10 -32.17 -1.84
N MET A 187 0.29 -32.67 -0.66
CA MET A 187 1.49 -33.51 -0.51
C MET A 187 1.17 -34.99 -0.74
N LEU A 188 2.19 -35.76 -1.14
CA LEU A 188 2.16 -37.21 -1.03
C LEU A 188 2.57 -37.61 0.40
N ALA A 189 1.73 -38.35 1.13
CA ALA A 189 2.06 -38.76 2.50
C ALA A 189 3.31 -39.68 2.52
N ASP A 190 4.26 -39.37 3.40
CA ASP A 190 5.52 -40.12 3.61
C ASP A 190 6.37 -40.30 2.32
N LYS A 191 6.17 -39.43 1.33
CA LYS A 191 6.90 -39.47 0.05
C LYS A 191 7.15 -38.07 -0.49
N ALA A 192 8.29 -37.91 -1.17
CA ALA A 192 8.61 -36.69 -1.89
C ALA A 192 7.62 -36.40 -3.03
N GLY A 193 7.02 -35.20 -3.04
CA GLY A 193 6.30 -34.65 -4.19
C GLY A 193 4.88 -34.18 -3.92
N TYR A 194 4.21 -33.78 -5.00
CA TYR A 194 2.82 -33.32 -5.00
C TYR A 194 1.86 -34.44 -5.41
N LYS A 195 0.64 -34.41 -4.88
CA LYS A 195 -0.48 -35.26 -5.31
C LYS A 195 -0.97 -34.89 -6.72
N THR A 196 -0.72 -33.67 -7.17
CA THR A 196 -1.14 -33.15 -8.48
C THR A 196 -0.32 -33.74 -9.62
N GLU A 197 -0.84 -33.62 -10.84
CA GLU A 197 -0.10 -33.97 -12.04
C GLU A 197 1.19 -33.14 -12.19
N GLN A 198 2.20 -33.75 -12.82
CA GLN A 198 3.48 -33.09 -13.04
C GLN A 198 3.31 -31.83 -13.88
N GLY A 199 3.90 -30.72 -13.44
CA GLY A 199 3.84 -29.43 -14.13
C GLY A 199 2.63 -28.56 -13.77
N ILE A 200 1.71 -29.03 -12.91
CA ILE A 200 0.63 -28.19 -12.39
C ILE A 200 1.18 -27.20 -11.34
N LEU A 201 1.84 -27.71 -10.30
CA LEU A 201 2.47 -26.91 -9.25
C LEU A 201 3.99 -26.93 -9.40
N PHE A 202 4.58 -25.74 -9.54
CA PHE A 202 6.02 -25.57 -9.63
C PHE A 202 6.61 -25.30 -8.27
N CYS A 203 7.68 -26.02 -7.95
CA CYS A 203 8.38 -25.91 -6.68
C CYS A 203 9.79 -25.38 -6.93
N PRO A 204 10.25 -24.36 -6.20
CA PRO A 204 11.67 -24.12 -6.03
C PRO A 204 12.30 -25.42 -5.54
N LYS A 205 13.42 -25.84 -6.15
CA LYS A 205 14.17 -26.99 -5.65
C LYS A 205 15.21 -26.49 -4.64
N GLU A 206 15.20 -27.02 -3.43
CA GLU A 206 16.30 -26.87 -2.47
C GLU A 206 17.28 -28.01 -2.75
N GLU A 207 18.46 -27.72 -3.30
CA GLU A 207 19.50 -28.74 -3.60
C GLU A 207 18.98 -29.93 -4.44
N GLY A 208 18.01 -29.68 -5.32
CA GLY A 208 17.39 -30.72 -6.16
C GLY A 208 16.18 -31.42 -5.54
N GLN A 209 15.83 -31.11 -4.29
CA GLN A 209 14.70 -31.69 -3.56
C GLN A 209 13.47 -30.76 -3.56
N TYR A 210 12.29 -31.30 -3.27
CA TYR A 210 11.09 -30.50 -3.05
C TYR A 210 11.25 -29.60 -1.81
N ALA A 211 10.66 -28.41 -1.83
CA ALA A 211 10.88 -27.43 -0.77
C ALA A 211 9.93 -27.57 0.43
N THR A 212 10.26 -26.83 1.49
CA THR A 212 9.42 -26.65 2.68
C THR A 212 8.61 -25.36 2.60
N PHE A 213 7.34 -25.41 3.00
CA PHE A 213 6.41 -24.29 2.88
C PHE A 213 5.75 -23.92 4.21
N TRP A 214 5.66 -22.61 4.47
CA TRP A 214 4.90 -22.06 5.59
C TRP A 214 3.39 -22.22 5.42
N THR A 215 2.71 -22.41 6.55
CA THR A 215 1.24 -22.37 6.65
C THR A 215 0.83 -21.22 7.58
N SER A 216 -0.45 -20.84 7.56
CA SER A 216 -1.03 -19.90 8.52
C SER A 216 -1.23 -20.50 9.92
N THR A 217 -1.02 -21.80 10.09
CA THR A 217 -1.29 -22.51 11.34
C THR A 217 -0.12 -22.34 12.31
N THR A 218 -0.42 -21.80 13.49
CA THR A 218 0.51 -21.72 14.62
C THR A 218 -0.27 -21.82 15.93
N GLU A 219 0.36 -22.32 16.98
CA GLU A 219 -0.21 -22.33 18.32
C GLU A 219 -0.09 -20.94 18.96
N LYS A 220 -1.02 -20.61 19.86
CA LYS A 220 -0.98 -19.36 20.61
C LYS A 220 0.30 -19.31 21.46
N ASN A 221 1.02 -18.18 21.41
CA ASN A 221 2.27 -17.95 22.14
C ASN A 221 3.40 -18.96 21.84
N SER A 222 3.38 -19.59 20.65
CA SER A 222 4.46 -20.48 20.21
C SER A 222 5.48 -19.73 19.34
N ASP A 223 6.75 -20.03 19.54
CA ASP A 223 7.84 -19.61 18.64
C ASP A 223 7.90 -20.46 17.37
N ASN A 224 7.07 -21.51 17.28
CA ASN A 224 7.00 -22.38 16.12
C ASN A 224 5.71 -22.16 15.32
N ALA A 225 5.79 -22.39 14.02
CA ALA A 225 4.64 -22.45 13.14
C ALA A 225 4.67 -23.74 12.32
N SER A 226 3.51 -24.15 11.81
CA SER A 226 3.39 -25.37 11.02
C SER A 226 3.91 -25.16 9.61
N VAL A 227 4.65 -26.15 9.13
CA VAL A 227 5.18 -26.25 7.78
C VAL A 227 4.76 -27.56 7.13
N VAL A 228 4.66 -27.56 5.80
CA VAL A 228 4.56 -28.77 5.00
C VAL A 228 5.88 -29.00 4.28
N VAL A 229 6.51 -30.14 4.55
CA VAL A 229 7.81 -30.54 4.05
C VAL A 229 7.61 -31.51 2.88
N PHE A 230 7.61 -31.00 1.65
CA PHE A 230 7.23 -31.80 0.47
C PHE A 230 8.26 -32.85 0.06
N TYR A 231 9.53 -32.74 0.46
CA TYR A 231 10.51 -33.80 0.17
C TYR A 231 10.37 -35.02 1.10
N GLU A 232 9.72 -34.85 2.26
CA GLU A 232 9.42 -35.95 3.18
C GLU A 232 7.97 -36.42 3.12
N GLY A 233 7.07 -35.57 2.62
CA GLY A 233 5.62 -35.82 2.68
C GLY A 233 5.06 -35.69 4.10
N LYS A 234 5.56 -34.72 4.88
CA LYS A 234 5.23 -34.57 6.31
C LYS A 234 4.85 -33.15 6.69
N VAL A 235 3.99 -33.05 7.70
CA VAL A 235 3.74 -31.80 8.44
C VAL A 235 4.70 -31.74 9.62
N ARG A 236 5.38 -30.61 9.80
CA ARG A 236 6.30 -30.36 10.91
C ARG A 236 6.03 -29.00 11.55
N LYS A 237 6.72 -28.70 12.64
CA LYS A 237 6.73 -27.37 13.27
C LYS A 237 8.16 -26.82 13.25
N TYR A 238 8.34 -25.67 12.62
CA TYR A 238 9.64 -25.00 12.53
C TYR A 238 9.64 -23.68 13.31
N PRO A 239 10.79 -23.22 13.81
CA PRO A 239 10.92 -21.90 14.41
C PRO A 239 10.50 -20.81 13.42
N LYS A 240 9.71 -19.84 13.87
CA LYS A 240 9.17 -18.75 13.03
C LYS A 240 10.24 -17.90 12.35
N GLY A 241 11.47 -17.90 12.87
CA GLY A 241 12.63 -17.23 12.27
C GLY A 241 13.29 -18.01 11.13
N TYR A 242 12.90 -19.26 10.86
CA TYR A 242 13.49 -20.06 9.79
C TYR A 242 13.00 -19.58 8.40
N GLY A 243 13.85 -19.73 7.38
CA GLY A 243 13.47 -19.42 6.00
C GLY A 243 12.70 -20.58 5.37
N CYS A 244 11.44 -20.37 5.01
CA CYS A 244 10.68 -21.32 4.18
C CYS A 244 9.95 -20.57 3.06
N PHE A 245 9.53 -21.31 2.04
CA PHE A 245 8.77 -20.75 0.93
C PHE A 245 7.30 -20.54 1.28
N VAL A 246 6.62 -19.75 0.45
CA VAL A 246 5.19 -19.45 0.59
C VAL A 246 4.51 -19.71 -0.75
N ARG A 247 3.44 -20.50 -0.72
CA ARG A 247 2.49 -20.66 -1.82
C ARG A 247 1.16 -20.08 -1.39
N LEU A 248 0.58 -19.24 -2.23
CA LEU A 248 -0.69 -18.59 -1.93
C LEU A 248 -1.87 -19.40 -2.42
N VAL A 249 -2.97 -19.28 -1.68
CA VAL A 249 -4.25 -19.90 -1.99
C VAL A 249 -5.36 -18.88 -1.88
N ARG A 250 -6.46 -19.10 -2.60
CA ARG A 250 -7.71 -18.35 -2.47
C ARG A 250 -8.92 -19.25 -2.69
N ASN A 251 -10.10 -18.75 -2.35
CA ASN A 251 -11.34 -19.50 -2.50
C ASN A 251 -11.79 -19.59 -3.98
N GLY A 252 -12.12 -20.79 -4.45
CA GLY A 252 -12.63 -21.03 -5.80
C GLY A 252 -14.15 -20.94 -5.95
N LYS A 253 -14.91 -20.97 -4.84
CA LYS A 253 -16.37 -20.94 -4.87
C LYS A 253 -16.89 -19.68 -5.57
N ASN A 254 -17.81 -19.86 -6.51
CA ASN A 254 -18.37 -18.81 -7.37
C ASN A 254 -17.33 -18.05 -8.23
N ARG A 255 -16.11 -18.58 -8.39
CA ARG A 255 -15.03 -18.00 -9.21
C ARG A 255 -14.67 -18.86 -10.42
N ILE A 256 -15.28 -20.04 -10.55
CA ILE A 256 -15.05 -20.97 -11.67
C ILE A 256 -16.26 -20.99 -12.62
N ILE A 257 -15.98 -21.02 -13.91
CA ILE A 257 -16.95 -21.34 -14.97
C ILE A 257 -16.80 -22.84 -15.23
N ASN A 258 -17.88 -23.59 -15.02
CA ASN A 258 -17.90 -25.00 -15.39
C ASN A 258 -17.99 -25.09 -16.92
N GLU A 259 -17.11 -25.87 -17.52
CA GLU A 259 -17.17 -26.24 -18.93
C GLU A 259 -18.23 -27.32 -19.15
#